data_AF-A0A948XEY7-F1
#
_entry.id   AF-A0A948XEY7-F1
#
_cell.length_a   1.000
_cell.length_b   1.000
_cell.length_c   1.000
_cell.angle_alpha   90.00
_cell.angle_beta   90.00
_cell.angle_gamma   90.00
#
_symmetry.space_group_name_H-M   'P 1'
#
loop_
_entity.id
_entity.type
_entity.pdbx_description
1 polymer ?
#
loop_
_entity_poly.entity_id
_entity_poly.type
_entity_poly.pdbx_seq_one_letter_code
_entity_poly.pdbx_strand_id
1 'polypeptide(L)'
;MSKYDPKEIEPKWSRHKGGISPDGAGSTGINNKYEPKNIECNWQKKWNKSGIYKTQDFSNKPKFYALDFFPYPSGEGLHVGHTKGYIATDIASRKKILEGFNILHPMGWDAFGLPTENYAIKHKIHPRIATEKNIANFKKQLEKIGFTYDWDREINTTDPEFYKWTQWIFLKMFEKGLAYESEEPVNWCPSCKTILANEDLENGRCERCGTQVAQKKMRQWVLKMTAYADRLLYDLDSKDLDWEDLIKEQ
;
A
#
# COMPACT_ATOMS: atom_id res chain seq x y z
N MET A 1 10.53 30.29 17.28
CA MET A 1 9.78 29.77 16.11
C MET A 1 9.78 30.83 15.03
N SER A 2 10.57 30.64 13.98
CA SER A 2 10.55 31.51 12.80
C SER A 2 9.16 31.43 12.15
N LYS A 3 8.52 32.57 11.89
CA LYS A 3 7.20 32.63 11.27
C LYS A 3 7.33 32.21 9.81
N TYR A 4 6.50 31.24 9.42
CA TYR A 4 6.32 30.79 8.03
C TYR A 4 6.17 31.99 7.07
N ASP A 5 7.12 32.18 6.14
CA ASP A 5 7.02 33.11 5.01
C ASP A 5 6.88 32.32 3.70
N PRO A 6 5.68 32.31 3.09
CA PRO A 6 5.42 31.61 1.83
C PRO A 6 6.34 32.06 0.68
N LYS A 7 6.94 33.25 0.75
CA LYS A 7 7.77 33.81 -0.34
C LYS A 7 9.16 33.19 -0.45
N GLU A 8 9.63 32.48 0.58
CA GLU A 8 10.95 31.83 0.56
C GLU A 8 10.95 30.47 -0.12
N ILE A 9 9.76 29.88 -0.35
CA ILE A 9 9.61 28.53 -0.90
C ILE A 9 9.11 28.54 -2.36
N GLU A 10 8.50 29.64 -2.83
CA GLU A 10 8.09 29.71 -4.24
C GLU A 10 9.31 29.62 -5.17
N PRO A 11 9.41 28.58 -6.01
CA PRO A 11 10.54 28.46 -6.91
C PRO A 11 10.52 29.64 -7.88
N LYS A 12 11.64 30.37 -7.93
CA LYS A 12 11.88 31.49 -8.86
C LYS A 12 12.08 30.97 -10.28
N TRP A 13 11.05 30.35 -10.85
CA TRP A 13 11.04 30.06 -12.28
C TRP A 13 11.05 31.39 -13.02
N SER A 14 12.06 31.61 -13.85
CA SER A 14 12.04 32.72 -14.80
C SER A 14 10.81 32.55 -15.68
N ARG A 15 9.77 33.35 -15.45
CA ARG A 15 8.66 33.46 -16.39
C ARG A 15 9.29 33.93 -17.70
N HIS A 16 9.38 33.05 -18.70
CA HIS A 16 9.73 33.46 -20.05
C HIS A 16 8.66 34.47 -20.49
N LYS A 17 9.02 35.75 -20.47
CA LYS A 17 8.29 36.76 -21.21
C LYS A 17 8.63 36.52 -22.67
N GLY A 18 7.72 35.88 -23.40
CA GLY A 18 7.82 35.74 -24.85
C GLY A 18 7.92 37.13 -25.46
N GLY A 19 9.13 37.50 -25.90
CA GLY A 19 9.34 38.61 -26.82
C GLY A 19 9.02 38.11 -28.22
N ILE A 20 8.08 38.77 -28.88
CA ILE A 20 7.83 38.59 -30.31
C ILE A 20 9.00 39.24 -31.04
N SER A 21 9.80 38.45 -31.76
CA SER A 21 10.74 38.97 -32.76
C SER A 21 9.96 39.33 -34.03
N PRO A 22 10.29 40.41 -34.77
CA PRO A 22 9.50 40.85 -35.93
C PRO A 22 9.67 39.97 -37.18
N ASP A 23 10.55 38.98 -37.16
CA ASP A 23 10.94 38.28 -38.38
C ASP A 23 10.29 36.90 -38.45
N GLY A 24 9.43 36.73 -39.45
CA GLY A 24 8.67 35.53 -39.72
C GLY A 24 9.56 34.29 -39.94
N ALA A 25 9.63 33.45 -38.91
CA ALA A 25 9.95 32.03 -39.02
C ALA A 25 9.16 31.32 -37.92
N GLY A 26 8.39 30.30 -38.31
CA GLY A 26 7.30 29.71 -37.53
C GLY A 26 7.65 29.41 -36.07
N SER A 27 7.01 30.14 -35.16
CA SER A 27 6.94 29.74 -33.76
C SER A 27 5.95 28.58 -33.67
N THR A 28 6.47 27.36 -33.45
CA THR A 28 5.65 26.29 -32.89
C THR A 28 5.26 26.74 -31.49
N GLY A 29 4.13 27.42 -31.39
CA GLY A 29 3.65 28.01 -30.15
C GLY A 29 3.55 26.92 -29.09
N ILE A 30 4.40 27.01 -28.06
CA ILE A 30 4.14 26.29 -26.82
C ILE A 30 2.79 26.82 -26.34
N ASN A 31 1.77 25.96 -26.41
CA ASN A 31 0.46 26.26 -25.84
C ASN A 31 0.67 26.50 -24.35
N ASN A 32 0.63 27.76 -23.91
CA ASN A 32 0.97 28.17 -22.55
C ASN A 32 -0.09 27.75 -21.51
N LYS A 33 -1.13 27.03 -21.93
CA LYS A 33 -2.17 26.51 -21.04
C LYS A 33 -1.79 25.12 -20.54
N TYR A 34 -1.80 24.93 -19.23
CA TYR A 34 -1.61 23.61 -18.61
C TYR A 34 -2.79 22.70 -18.98
N GLU A 35 -2.51 21.61 -19.71
CA GLU A 35 -3.49 20.60 -20.12
C GLU A 35 -3.12 19.23 -19.52
N PRO A 36 -3.61 18.92 -18.29
CA PRO A 36 -3.22 17.71 -17.57
C PRO A 36 -3.42 16.42 -18.38
N LYS A 37 -4.58 16.30 -19.06
CA LYS A 37 -4.94 15.11 -19.86
C LYS A 37 -3.88 14.72 -20.89
N ASN A 38 -3.26 15.71 -21.53
CA ASN A 38 -2.24 15.50 -22.54
C ASN A 38 -0.85 15.34 -21.89
N ILE A 39 -0.55 16.18 -20.90
CA ILE A 39 0.78 16.23 -20.26
C ILE A 39 1.06 14.98 -19.42
N GLU A 40 0.13 14.59 -18.53
CA GLU A 40 0.29 13.47 -17.61
C GLU A 40 0.50 12.15 -18.37
N CYS A 41 -0.37 11.86 -19.35
CA CYS A 41 -0.28 10.66 -20.16
C CYS A 41 1.04 10.56 -20.94
N ASN A 42 1.52 11.70 -21.46
CA ASN A 42 2.79 11.75 -22.18
C ASN A 42 3.98 11.45 -21.27
N TRP A 43 4.02 12.01 -20.06
CA TRP A 43 5.09 11.74 -19.11
C TRP A 43 5.07 10.32 -18.57
N GLN A 44 3.89 9.81 -18.21
CA GLN A 44 3.72 8.40 -17.78
C GLN A 44 4.24 7.43 -18.84
N LYS A 45 3.91 7.64 -20.12
CA LYS A 45 4.47 6.84 -21.23
C LYS A 45 5.99 6.92 -21.31
N LYS A 46 6.57 8.11 -21.15
CA LYS A 46 8.04 8.28 -21.17
C LYS A 46 8.69 7.54 -20.00
N TRP A 47 8.17 7.66 -18.79
CA TRP A 47 8.71 6.98 -17.61
C TRP A 47 8.60 5.46 -17.74
N ASN A 48 7.44 4.94 -18.15
CA ASN A 48 7.24 3.51 -18.38
C ASN A 48 8.21 2.98 -19.45
N LYS A 49 8.37 3.70 -20.57
CA LYS A 49 9.32 3.30 -21.63
C LYS A 49 10.76 3.31 -21.16
N SER A 50 11.14 4.27 -20.32
CA SER A 50 12.50 4.36 -19.77
C SER A 50 12.81 3.32 -18.70
N GLY A 51 11.78 2.73 -18.07
CA GLY A 51 11.96 1.84 -16.93
C GLY A 51 12.56 2.53 -15.70
N ILE A 52 12.43 3.86 -15.58
CA ILE A 52 13.09 4.66 -14.53
C ILE A 52 12.70 4.25 -13.10
N TYR A 53 11.53 3.63 -12.91
CA TYR A 53 11.06 3.16 -11.60
C TYR A 53 11.34 1.67 -11.36
N LYS A 54 12.01 0.98 -12.30
CA LYS A 54 12.43 -0.41 -12.10
C LYS A 54 13.64 -0.45 -11.19
N THR A 55 13.54 -1.26 -10.14
CA THR A 55 14.61 -1.45 -9.16
C THR A 55 15.68 -2.37 -9.74
N GLN A 56 16.94 -1.94 -9.67
CA GLN A 56 18.05 -2.77 -10.11
C GLN A 56 18.49 -3.72 -8.98
N ASP A 57 18.52 -5.02 -9.26
CA ASP A 57 19.12 -6.00 -8.35
C ASP A 57 20.65 -5.84 -8.27
N PHE A 58 21.20 -6.04 -7.08
CA PHE A 58 22.64 -6.00 -6.81
C PHE A 58 23.34 -4.70 -7.25
N SER A 59 22.64 -3.57 -7.18
CA SER A 59 23.21 -2.24 -7.49
C SER A 59 24.25 -1.82 -6.44
N ASN A 60 25.31 -1.13 -6.88
CA ASN A 60 26.30 -0.51 -6.00
C ASN A 60 25.85 0.84 -5.41
N LYS A 61 24.68 1.35 -5.83
CA LYS A 61 24.10 2.58 -5.30
C LYS A 61 23.57 2.37 -3.88
N PRO A 62 23.49 3.42 -3.05
CA PRO A 62 22.86 3.32 -1.74
C PRO A 62 21.39 2.90 -1.88
N LYS A 63 20.94 1.97 -1.03
CA LYS A 63 19.58 1.41 -1.08
C LYS A 63 18.57 2.29 -0.35
N PHE A 64 17.36 2.35 -0.87
CA PHE A 64 16.20 2.91 -0.18
C PHE A 64 14.98 2.01 -0.42
N TYR A 65 14.23 1.67 0.62
CA TYR A 65 13.01 0.89 0.49
C TYR A 65 11.84 1.76 0.97
N ALA A 66 11.03 2.24 0.02
CA ALA A 66 9.77 2.91 0.30
C ALA A 66 8.65 1.86 0.23
N LEU A 67 7.80 1.81 1.25
CA LEU A 67 6.72 0.84 1.31
C LEU A 67 5.43 1.52 1.76
N ASP A 68 4.38 1.31 0.99
CA ASP A 68 3.01 1.63 1.36
C ASP A 68 2.32 0.38 1.90
N PHE A 69 1.35 0.57 2.81
CA PHE A 69 0.38 -0.48 3.09
C PHE A 69 -0.45 -0.71 1.82
N PHE A 70 -0.16 -1.80 1.12
CA PHE A 70 -0.86 -2.22 -0.08
C PHE A 70 -2.38 -2.39 0.15
N PRO A 71 -3.23 -2.01 -0.83
CA PRO A 71 -4.66 -1.92 -0.61
C PRO A 71 -5.38 -3.27 -0.63
N TYR A 72 -6.50 -3.34 0.08
CA TYR A 72 -7.50 -4.39 -0.10
C TYR A 72 -8.30 -4.12 -1.39
N PRO A 73 -8.26 -5.00 -2.41
CA PRO A 73 -9.04 -4.84 -3.64
C PRO A 73 -10.51 -5.30 -3.46
N SER A 74 -11.09 -4.98 -2.30
CA SER A 74 -12.45 -5.35 -1.91
C SER A 74 -13.51 -4.31 -2.30
N GLY A 75 -13.08 -3.08 -2.60
CA GLY A 75 -13.93 -2.02 -3.13
C GLY A 75 -13.94 -1.96 -4.68
N GLU A 76 -14.80 -1.13 -5.25
CA GLU A 76 -14.86 -0.93 -6.71
C GLU A 76 -13.68 -0.10 -7.25
N GLY A 77 -12.90 0.57 -6.39
CA GLY A 77 -11.76 1.39 -6.76
C GLY A 77 -11.09 2.08 -5.56
N LEU A 78 -10.00 2.80 -5.83
CA LEU A 78 -9.31 3.63 -4.84
C LEU A 78 -10.23 4.73 -4.30
N HIS A 79 -10.29 4.87 -2.97
CA HIS A 79 -10.77 6.07 -2.30
C HIS A 79 -9.63 7.08 -2.04
N VAL A 80 -9.98 8.33 -1.71
CA VAL A 80 -9.04 9.43 -1.46
C VAL A 80 -8.02 9.16 -0.34
N GLY A 81 -8.39 8.33 0.65
CA GLY A 81 -7.48 7.90 1.72
C GLY A 81 -6.21 7.19 1.20
N HIS A 82 -6.35 6.29 0.21
CA HIS A 82 -5.21 5.62 -0.41
C HIS A 82 -4.25 6.65 -1.01
N THR A 83 -4.79 7.54 -1.84
CA THR A 83 -4.00 8.57 -2.52
C THR A 83 -3.29 9.48 -1.53
N LYS A 84 -3.94 9.85 -0.42
CA LYS A 84 -3.34 10.68 0.62
C LYS A 84 -2.09 10.03 1.24
N GLY A 85 -2.14 8.74 1.53
CA GLY A 85 -0.99 7.99 2.04
C GLY A 85 0.13 7.90 1.00
N TYR A 86 -0.21 7.44 -0.20
CA TYR A 86 0.76 7.08 -1.25
C TYR A 86 1.48 8.29 -1.87
N ILE A 87 0.92 9.50 -1.77
CA ILE A 87 1.61 10.71 -2.25
C ILE A 87 2.87 10.99 -1.42
N ALA A 88 2.85 10.75 -0.11
CA ALA A 88 3.99 11.07 0.76
C ALA A 88 5.21 10.19 0.44
N THR A 89 4.98 8.87 0.32
CA THR A 89 5.98 7.89 -0.10
C THR A 89 6.45 8.16 -1.53
N ASP A 90 5.58 8.53 -2.46
CA ASP A 90 5.97 8.91 -3.81
C ASP A 90 6.91 10.13 -3.85
N ILE A 91 6.62 11.18 -3.08
CA ILE A 91 7.48 12.38 -2.99
C ILE A 91 8.86 12.00 -2.43
N ALA A 92 8.90 11.22 -1.34
CA ALA A 92 10.14 10.75 -0.75
C ALA A 92 10.95 9.90 -1.75
N SER A 93 10.26 8.99 -2.46
CA SER A 93 10.83 8.13 -3.48
C SER A 93 11.46 8.93 -4.62
N ARG A 94 10.76 9.93 -5.17
CA ARG A 94 11.30 10.81 -6.22
C ARG A 94 12.54 11.57 -5.76
N LYS A 95 12.51 12.12 -4.54
CA LYS A 95 13.67 12.81 -3.95
C LYS A 95 14.87 11.86 -3.89
N LYS A 96 14.67 10.62 -3.42
CA LYS A 96 15.73 9.62 -3.30
C LYS A 96 16.30 9.17 -4.65
N ILE A 97 15.46 9.03 -5.67
CA ILE A 97 15.90 8.77 -7.05
C ILE A 97 16.82 9.90 -7.54
N LEU A 98 16.44 11.16 -7.31
CA LEU A 98 17.24 12.33 -7.70
C LEU A 98 18.54 12.46 -6.90
N GLU A 99 18.56 11.99 -5.65
CA GLU A 99 19.76 11.88 -4.81
C GLU A 99 20.68 10.70 -5.21
N GLY A 100 20.30 9.89 -6.21
CA GLY A 100 21.13 8.81 -6.75
C GLY A 100 20.99 7.47 -6.03
N PHE A 101 19.96 7.28 -5.20
CA PHE A 101 19.68 6.00 -4.55
C PHE A 101 19.15 4.95 -5.54
N ASN A 102 19.39 3.68 -5.25
CA ASN A 102 18.63 2.57 -5.83
C ASN A 102 17.42 2.31 -4.95
N ILE A 103 16.25 2.63 -5.47
CA ILE A 103 15.00 2.55 -4.72
C ILE A 103 14.20 1.32 -5.09
N LEU A 104 13.70 0.62 -4.09
CA LEU A 104 12.57 -0.29 -4.21
C LEU A 104 11.32 0.44 -3.71
N HIS A 105 10.35 0.65 -4.59
CA HIS A 105 9.03 1.19 -4.25
C HIS A 105 7.97 0.27 -4.87
N PRO A 106 7.64 -0.86 -4.25
CA PRO A 106 6.75 -1.85 -4.82
C PRO A 106 5.30 -1.52 -4.49
N MET A 107 4.38 -2.20 -5.17
CA MET A 107 2.97 -2.21 -4.81
C MET A 107 2.45 -3.65 -4.95
N GLY A 108 1.35 -3.97 -4.30
CA GLY A 108 0.69 -5.25 -4.44
C GLY A 108 -0.76 -5.17 -4.01
N TRP A 109 -1.34 -6.33 -3.74
CA TRP A 109 -2.76 -6.46 -3.41
C TRP A 109 -2.95 -7.41 -2.24
N ASP A 110 -3.53 -6.91 -1.16
CA ASP A 110 -3.99 -7.77 -0.07
C ASP A 110 -5.40 -8.29 -0.38
N ALA A 111 -5.45 -9.35 -1.17
CA ALA A 111 -6.63 -9.77 -1.90
C ALA A 111 -7.48 -10.84 -1.20
N PHE A 112 -6.94 -11.53 -0.19
CA PHE A 112 -7.69 -12.49 0.62
C PHE A 112 -8.59 -11.79 1.64
N GLY A 113 -9.40 -12.60 2.34
CA GLY A 113 -10.12 -12.16 3.51
C GLY A 113 -11.57 -11.73 3.25
N LEU A 114 -12.22 -11.40 4.36
CA LEU A 114 -13.66 -11.16 4.44
C LEU A 114 -14.15 -9.95 3.62
N PRO A 115 -13.40 -8.83 3.49
CA PRO A 115 -13.85 -7.73 2.64
C PRO A 115 -14.13 -8.17 1.19
N THR A 116 -13.20 -8.93 0.58
CA THR A 116 -13.34 -9.46 -0.78
C THR A 116 -14.50 -10.46 -0.88
N GLU A 117 -14.63 -11.36 0.10
CA GLU A 117 -15.72 -12.33 0.14
C GLU A 117 -17.10 -11.67 0.26
N ASN A 118 -17.25 -10.67 1.12
CA ASN A 118 -18.49 -9.93 1.30
C ASN A 118 -18.90 -9.17 0.03
N TYR A 119 -17.94 -8.55 -0.65
CA TYR A 119 -18.18 -7.92 -1.95
C TYR A 119 -18.69 -8.95 -2.96
N ALA A 120 -18.02 -10.11 -3.05
CA ALA A 120 -18.39 -11.18 -3.95
C ALA A 120 -19.81 -11.72 -3.69
N ILE A 121 -20.19 -11.92 -2.42
CA ILE A 121 -21.54 -12.35 -2.01
C ILE A 121 -22.59 -11.31 -2.42
N LYS A 122 -22.36 -10.02 -2.11
CA LYS A 122 -23.29 -8.94 -2.42
C LYS A 122 -23.56 -8.82 -3.92
N HIS A 123 -22.51 -8.99 -4.73
CA HIS A 123 -22.58 -8.88 -6.19
C HIS A 123 -22.88 -10.21 -6.89
N LYS A 124 -23.04 -11.31 -6.15
CA LYS A 124 -23.31 -12.67 -6.66
C LYS A 124 -22.29 -13.12 -7.72
N ILE A 125 -21.03 -12.85 -7.47
CA ILE A 125 -19.91 -13.21 -8.35
C ILE A 125 -18.89 -14.06 -7.58
N HIS A 126 -18.11 -14.88 -8.28
CA HIS A 126 -17.04 -15.63 -7.63
C HIS A 126 -15.94 -14.68 -7.13
N PRO A 127 -15.41 -14.84 -5.89
CA PRO A 127 -14.43 -13.92 -5.30
C PRO A 127 -13.20 -13.70 -6.16
N ARG A 128 -12.68 -14.75 -6.81
CA ARG A 128 -11.55 -14.63 -7.76
C ARG A 128 -11.84 -13.64 -8.89
N ILE A 129 -13.01 -13.73 -9.51
CA ILE A 129 -13.40 -12.85 -10.64
C ILE A 129 -13.54 -11.40 -10.15
N ALA A 130 -14.14 -11.21 -8.97
CA ALA A 130 -14.26 -9.90 -8.33
C ALA A 130 -12.87 -9.29 -8.07
N THR A 131 -11.98 -10.07 -7.48
CA THR A 131 -10.61 -9.69 -7.12
C THR A 131 -9.81 -9.27 -8.34
N GLU A 132 -9.79 -10.10 -9.40
CA GLU A 132 -9.05 -9.80 -10.63
C GLU A 132 -9.54 -8.49 -11.28
N LYS A 133 -10.87 -8.30 -11.34
CA LYS A 133 -11.47 -7.08 -11.88
C LYS A 133 -11.10 -5.85 -11.03
N ASN A 134 -11.18 -5.96 -9.71
CA ASN A 134 -10.89 -4.86 -8.80
C ASN A 134 -9.40 -4.50 -8.85
N ILE A 135 -8.50 -5.48 -8.81
CA ILE A 135 -7.05 -5.28 -8.97
C ILE A 135 -6.74 -4.53 -10.27
N ALA A 136 -7.32 -4.97 -11.40
CA ALA A 136 -7.11 -4.31 -12.69
C ALA A 136 -7.58 -2.84 -12.66
N ASN A 137 -8.69 -2.54 -11.99
CA ASN A 137 -9.18 -1.16 -11.84
C ASN A 137 -8.28 -0.33 -10.91
N PHE A 138 -7.89 -0.86 -9.75
CA PHE A 138 -7.00 -0.19 -8.81
C PHE A 138 -5.66 0.13 -9.47
N LYS A 139 -5.05 -0.85 -10.15
CA LYS A 139 -3.79 -0.66 -10.89
C LYS A 139 -3.91 0.46 -11.91
N LYS A 140 -4.96 0.43 -12.74
CA LYS A 140 -5.24 1.49 -13.71
C LYS A 140 -5.37 2.87 -13.05
N GLN A 141 -6.01 2.96 -11.89
CA GLN A 141 -6.15 4.22 -11.15
C GLN A 141 -4.81 4.70 -10.58
N LEU A 142 -4.00 3.81 -9.99
CA LEU A 142 -2.66 4.14 -9.47
C LEU A 142 -1.72 4.59 -10.60
N GLU A 143 -1.71 3.87 -11.73
CA GLU A 143 -0.92 4.24 -12.92
C GLU A 143 -1.33 5.61 -13.46
N LYS A 144 -2.62 5.95 -13.41
CA LYS A 144 -3.11 7.26 -13.85
C LYS A 144 -2.66 8.39 -12.92
N ILE A 145 -2.47 8.13 -11.63
CA ILE A 145 -1.89 9.11 -10.69
C ILE A 145 -0.40 9.31 -11.00
N GLY A 146 0.29 8.26 -11.46
CA GLY A 146 1.66 8.34 -11.94
C GLY A 146 2.73 8.16 -10.86
N PHE A 147 2.40 7.38 -9.82
CA PHE A 147 3.34 7.02 -8.75
C PHE A 147 4.56 6.25 -9.27
N THR A 148 5.63 6.28 -8.49
CA THR A 148 6.96 5.71 -8.75
C THR A 148 7.06 4.20 -8.50
N TYR A 149 5.95 3.47 -8.63
CA TYR A 149 5.94 2.04 -8.32
C TYR A 149 6.73 1.20 -9.33
N ASP A 150 7.45 0.22 -8.80
CA ASP A 150 8.07 -0.86 -9.56
C ASP A 150 7.06 -2.00 -9.78
N TRP A 151 6.32 -1.91 -10.89
CA TRP A 151 5.32 -2.92 -11.25
C TRP A 151 5.92 -4.29 -11.62
N ASP A 152 7.24 -4.42 -11.82
CA ASP A 152 7.87 -5.74 -11.98
C ASP A 152 7.93 -6.50 -10.64
N ARG A 153 7.70 -5.81 -9.51
CA ARG A 153 7.67 -6.35 -8.15
C ARG A 153 6.25 -6.47 -7.60
N GLU A 154 5.25 -6.43 -8.47
CA GLU A 154 3.85 -6.57 -8.10
C GLU A 154 3.56 -7.94 -7.48
N ILE A 155 2.88 -7.95 -6.33
CA ILE A 155 2.44 -9.17 -5.66
C ILE A 155 0.94 -9.18 -5.44
N ASN A 156 0.35 -10.37 -5.42
CA ASN A 156 -1.05 -10.59 -5.07
C ASN A 156 -1.12 -11.72 -4.05
N THR A 157 -1.70 -11.47 -2.87
CA THR A 157 -1.74 -12.47 -1.80
C THR A 157 -2.56 -13.71 -2.16
N THR A 158 -3.45 -13.62 -3.16
CA THR A 158 -4.26 -14.74 -3.68
C THR A 158 -3.58 -15.58 -4.77
N ASP A 159 -2.38 -15.18 -5.21
CA ASP A 159 -1.60 -15.95 -6.17
C ASP A 159 -0.99 -17.20 -5.49
N PRO A 160 -1.19 -18.42 -6.02
CA PRO A 160 -0.52 -19.62 -5.53
C PRO A 160 1.00 -19.50 -5.42
N GLU A 161 1.64 -18.75 -6.31
CA GLU A 161 3.09 -18.52 -6.27
C GLU A 161 3.51 -17.64 -5.09
N PHE A 162 2.59 -16.84 -4.54
CA PHE A 162 2.78 -16.08 -3.31
C PHE A 162 2.46 -16.93 -2.07
N TYR A 163 1.20 -17.39 -1.92
CA TYR A 163 0.75 -17.97 -0.65
C TYR A 163 1.35 -19.36 -0.36
N LYS A 164 1.98 -20.03 -1.33
CA LYS A 164 2.77 -21.24 -1.07
C LYS A 164 3.88 -20.99 -0.05
N TRP A 165 4.45 -19.79 -0.05
CA TRP A 165 5.46 -19.40 0.93
C TRP A 165 4.86 -19.17 2.32
N THR A 166 3.65 -18.60 2.39
CA THR A 166 2.90 -18.49 3.64
C THR A 166 2.57 -19.86 4.23
N GLN A 167 2.11 -20.81 3.40
CA GLN A 167 1.89 -22.20 3.79
C GLN A 167 3.18 -22.86 4.29
N TRP A 168 4.29 -22.66 3.58
CA TRP A 168 5.59 -23.18 3.97
C TRP A 168 6.09 -22.60 5.31
N ILE A 169 5.99 -21.29 5.51
CA ILE A 169 6.34 -20.62 6.78
C ILE A 169 5.49 -21.16 7.92
N PHE A 170 4.18 -21.35 7.71
CA PHE A 170 3.29 -21.96 8.68
C PHE A 170 3.74 -23.36 9.08
N LEU A 171 4.09 -24.22 8.11
CA LEU A 171 4.61 -25.56 8.38
C LEU A 171 5.92 -25.50 9.19
N LYS A 172 6.81 -24.55 8.90
CA LYS A 172 8.04 -24.34 9.69
C LYS A 172 7.77 -23.87 11.11
N MET A 173 6.76 -23.04 11.32
CA MET A 173 6.32 -22.67 12.66
C MET A 173 5.70 -23.86 13.40
N PHE A 174 4.89 -24.67 12.71
CA PHE A 174 4.29 -25.88 13.27
C PHE A 174 5.33 -26.92 13.69
N GLU A 175 6.30 -27.24 12.82
CA GLU A 175 7.43 -28.14 13.10
C GLU A 175 8.22 -27.69 14.35
N LYS A 176 8.28 -26.38 14.62
CA LYS A 176 8.99 -25.81 15.77
C LYS A 176 8.11 -25.60 17.01
N GLY A 177 6.83 -25.99 16.97
CA GLY A 177 5.88 -25.77 18.07
C GLY A 177 5.51 -24.30 18.28
N LEU A 178 5.73 -23.44 17.28
CA LEU A 178 5.32 -22.03 17.26
C LEU A 178 3.91 -21.84 16.67
N ALA A 179 3.41 -22.81 15.91
CA ALA A 179 2.00 -22.93 15.55
C ALA A 179 1.47 -24.23 16.15
N TYR A 180 0.28 -24.22 16.75
CA TYR A 180 -0.34 -25.40 17.36
C TYR A 180 -1.86 -25.29 17.34
N GLU A 181 -2.55 -26.42 17.51
CA GLU A 181 -4.01 -26.43 17.68
C GLU A 181 -4.38 -26.37 19.17
N SER A 182 -5.39 -25.58 19.50
CA SER A 182 -5.95 -25.47 20.85
C SER A 182 -7.46 -25.23 20.80
N GLU A 183 -8.17 -25.57 21.88
CA GLU A 183 -9.57 -25.17 22.06
C GLU A 183 -9.63 -23.80 22.75
N GLU A 184 -9.70 -22.74 21.94
CA GLU A 184 -9.74 -21.38 22.45
C GLU A 184 -11.19 -20.85 22.48
N PRO A 185 -11.53 -19.99 23.47
CA PRO A 185 -12.72 -19.16 23.37
C PRO A 185 -12.51 -18.15 22.25
N VAL A 186 -13.34 -18.25 21.21
CA VAL A 186 -13.30 -17.34 20.06
C VAL A 186 -14.48 -16.38 20.07
N ASN A 187 -14.20 -15.16 19.60
CA ASN A 187 -15.22 -14.17 19.26
C ASN A 187 -15.96 -14.65 17.99
N TRP A 188 -17.20 -15.12 18.12
CA TRP A 188 -18.01 -15.60 17.01
C TRP A 188 -19.07 -14.58 16.61
N CYS A 189 -19.07 -14.16 15.34
CA CYS A 189 -20.14 -13.34 14.79
C CYS A 189 -21.25 -14.23 14.19
N PRO A 190 -22.46 -14.28 14.77
CA PRO A 190 -23.53 -15.16 14.27
C PRO A 190 -24.11 -14.72 12.92
N SER A 191 -24.01 -13.43 12.58
CA SER A 191 -24.47 -12.91 11.29
C SER A 191 -23.48 -13.21 10.16
N CYS A 192 -22.19 -12.87 10.35
CA CYS A 192 -21.15 -13.15 9.37
C CYS A 192 -20.72 -14.62 9.31
N LYS A 193 -21.08 -15.42 10.32
CA LYS A 193 -20.70 -16.83 10.48
C LYS A 193 -19.20 -17.05 10.40
N THR A 194 -18.46 -16.18 11.07
CA THR A 194 -17.00 -16.21 11.09
C THR A 194 -16.47 -15.86 12.48
N ILE A 195 -15.22 -16.23 12.70
CA ILE A 195 -14.45 -15.89 13.89
C ILE A 195 -13.86 -14.49 13.70
N LEU A 196 -13.79 -13.74 14.78
CA LEU A 196 -13.22 -12.39 14.86
C LEU A 196 -11.98 -12.42 15.75
N ALA A 197 -10.96 -11.66 15.39
CA ALA A 197 -9.90 -11.32 16.33
C ALA A 197 -10.43 -10.32 17.38
N ASN A 198 -9.63 -9.97 18.39
CA ASN A 198 -10.07 -8.94 19.35
C ASN A 198 -10.10 -7.56 18.70
N GLU A 199 -9.22 -7.35 17.72
CA GLU A 199 -9.04 -6.14 16.94
C GLU A 199 -10.23 -5.89 15.99
N ASP A 200 -10.97 -6.94 15.63
CA ASP A 200 -12.18 -6.86 14.80
C ASP A 200 -13.46 -6.50 15.60
N LEU A 201 -13.32 -6.16 16.89
CA LEU A 201 -14.42 -5.84 17.80
C LEU A 201 -14.51 -4.34 18.10
N GLU A 202 -15.71 -3.79 17.93
CA GLU A 202 -16.06 -2.46 18.44
C GLU A 202 -17.10 -2.61 19.56
N ASN A 203 -16.71 -2.31 20.81
CA ASN A 203 -17.60 -2.39 21.97
C ASN A 203 -18.33 -3.75 22.11
N GLY A 204 -17.61 -4.86 21.87
CA GLY A 204 -18.16 -6.23 21.93
C GLY A 204 -19.09 -6.60 20.76
N ARG A 205 -19.12 -5.78 19.70
CA ARG A 205 -19.83 -6.04 18.46
C ARG A 205 -18.86 -6.23 17.31
N CYS A 206 -19.29 -6.96 16.29
CA CYS A 206 -18.55 -7.07 15.04
C CYS A 206 -18.42 -5.68 14.41
N GLU A 207 -17.18 -5.19 14.18
CA GLU A 207 -16.92 -3.89 13.55
C GLU A 207 -17.65 -3.72 12.20
N ARG A 208 -17.90 -4.84 11.50
CA ARG A 208 -18.41 -4.84 10.13
C ARG A 208 -19.93 -4.77 10.04
N CYS A 209 -20.64 -5.52 10.88
CA CYS A 209 -22.10 -5.67 10.81
C CYS A 209 -22.83 -5.22 12.07
N GLY A 210 -22.10 -4.77 13.10
CA GLY A 210 -22.67 -4.30 14.37
C GLY A 210 -23.37 -5.38 15.21
N THR A 211 -23.34 -6.65 14.78
CA THR A 211 -23.97 -7.75 15.51
C THR A 211 -23.22 -8.05 16.80
N GLN A 212 -23.97 -8.29 17.88
CA GLN A 212 -23.39 -8.70 19.16
C GLN A 212 -22.64 -10.03 19.00
N VAL A 213 -21.39 -10.05 19.47
CA VAL A 213 -20.53 -11.22 19.36
C VAL A 213 -20.81 -12.19 20.49
N ALA A 214 -20.77 -13.49 20.18
CA ALA A 214 -20.90 -14.57 21.14
C ALA A 214 -19.53 -15.21 21.39
N GLN A 215 -19.29 -15.67 22.62
CA GLN A 215 -18.12 -16.49 22.94
C GLN A 215 -18.44 -17.96 22.63
N LYS A 216 -17.57 -18.62 21.87
CA LYS A 216 -17.70 -20.05 21.57
C LYS A 216 -16.35 -20.73 21.72
N LYS A 217 -16.29 -21.88 22.39
CA LYS A 217 -15.08 -22.72 22.34
C LYS A 217 -15.01 -23.43 21.01
N MET A 218 -13.89 -23.29 20.31
CA MET A 218 -13.65 -23.93 19.03
C MET A 218 -12.19 -24.33 18.91
N ARG A 219 -11.93 -25.45 18.23
CA ARG A 219 -10.57 -25.82 17.83
C ARG A 219 -10.03 -24.79 16.84
N GLN A 220 -8.90 -24.18 17.14
CA GLN A 220 -8.26 -23.14 16.33
C GLN A 220 -6.77 -23.41 16.17
N TRP A 221 -6.21 -22.85 15.11
CA TRP A 221 -4.76 -22.68 14.99
C TRP A 221 -4.33 -21.43 15.74
N VAL A 222 -3.32 -21.57 16.59
CA VAL A 222 -2.76 -20.48 17.40
C VAL A 222 -1.29 -20.32 17.05
N LEU A 223 -0.86 -19.08 16.85
CA LEU A 223 0.55 -18.72 16.79
C LEU A 223 1.02 -18.33 18.19
N LYS A 224 2.15 -18.90 18.63
CA LYS A 224 2.72 -18.71 19.96
C LYS A 224 3.43 -17.35 20.10
N MET A 225 2.72 -16.26 19.80
CA MET A 225 3.23 -14.89 19.87
C MET A 225 3.74 -14.52 21.27
N THR A 226 3.14 -15.09 22.31
CA THR A 226 3.56 -14.90 23.71
C THR A 226 4.99 -15.37 23.98
N ALA A 227 5.52 -16.33 23.21
CA ALA A 227 6.93 -16.71 23.29
C ALA A 227 7.89 -15.59 22.83
N TYR A 228 7.36 -14.54 22.18
CA TYR A 228 8.09 -13.37 21.70
C TYR A 228 7.60 -12.06 22.35
N ALA A 229 6.67 -12.11 23.31
CA ALA A 229 6.05 -10.90 23.88
C ALA A 229 7.08 -9.94 24.49
N ASP A 230 7.99 -10.46 25.33
CA ASP A 230 9.05 -9.66 25.94
C ASP A 230 9.92 -8.96 24.90
N ARG A 231 10.30 -9.69 23.84
CA ARG A 231 11.11 -9.13 22.76
C ARG A 231 10.34 -8.05 22.00
N LEU A 232 9.09 -8.31 21.63
CA LEU A 232 8.25 -7.33 20.94
C LEU A 232 8.09 -6.05 21.76
N LEU A 233 8.00 -6.17 23.09
CA LEU A 233 7.92 -5.04 24.01
C LEU A 233 9.25 -4.29 24.12
N TYR A 234 10.35 -4.97 24.44
CA TYR A 234 11.64 -4.30 24.66
C TYR A 234 12.29 -3.76 23.38
N ASP A 235 12.00 -4.37 22.22
CA ASP A 235 12.50 -3.88 20.93
C ASP A 235 11.88 -2.50 20.57
N LEU A 236 10.78 -2.06 21.22
CA LEU A 236 10.20 -0.71 21.05
C LEU A 236 11.12 0.41 21.54
N ASP A 237 11.93 0.12 22.58
CA ASP A 237 12.91 1.04 23.16
C ASP A 237 14.25 1.03 22.40
N SER A 238 14.37 0.23 21.34
CA SER A 238 15.57 0.15 20.54
C SER A 238 15.90 1.50 19.87
N LYS A 239 17.18 1.88 19.92
CA LYS A 239 17.69 3.07 19.23
C LYS A 239 17.61 2.96 17.70
N ASP A 240 17.46 1.74 17.18
CA ASP A 240 17.31 1.48 15.75
C ASP A 240 15.86 1.65 15.27
N LEU A 241 14.90 1.83 16.20
CA LEU A 241 13.49 2.00 15.90
C LEU A 241 13.06 3.47 15.97
N ASP A 242 13.06 4.12 14.81
CA ASP A 242 12.64 5.51 14.61
C ASP A 242 11.12 5.60 14.35
N TRP A 243 10.32 5.23 15.36
CA TRP A 243 8.85 5.35 15.35
C TRP A 243 8.39 6.44 16.30
N GLU A 244 7.25 7.06 15.98
CA GLU A 244 6.61 8.04 16.87
C GLU A 244 6.17 7.39 18.20
N ASP A 245 6.32 8.11 19.30
CA ASP A 245 5.99 7.62 20.65
C ASP A 245 4.53 7.17 20.76
N LEU A 246 3.61 7.89 20.11
CA LEU A 246 2.18 7.54 20.08
C LEU A 246 1.90 6.15 19.49
N ILE A 247 2.74 5.67 18.56
CA ILE A 247 2.62 4.34 17.97
C ILE A 247 3.19 3.28 18.94
N LYS A 248 4.25 3.62 19.67
CA LYS A 248 4.88 2.73 20.65
C LYS A 248 4.01 2.54 21.91
N GLU A 249 3.21 3.54 22.26
CA GLU A 249 2.36 3.55 23.47
C GLU A 249 0.97 2.90 23.28
N GLN A 250 0.52 2.67 22.03
CA GLN A 250 -0.77 2.03 21.71
C GLN A 250 -0.81 0.54 22.08
#